data_AF-A0A9P6ST43-F1
#
_entry.id   AF-A0A9P6ST43-F1
#
_cell.length_a   1.000
_cell.length_b   1.000
_cell.length_c   1.000
_cell.angle_alpha   90.00
_cell.angle_beta   90.00
_cell.angle_gamma   90.00
#
_symmetry.space_group_name_H-M   'P 1'
#
loop_
_entity.id
_entity.type
_entity.pdbx_description
1 polymer ?
#
loop_
_entity_poly.entity_id
_entity_poly.type
_entity_poly.pdbx_seq_one_letter_code
_entity_poly.pdbx_strand_id
1 'polypeptide(L)'
;MNTRYSARTLVHRIPEEVKKQASQLATLIQIMELMRQWERQTGPLKDIYALLHQSRWDSPLAPLIAVLQDSIQDRELDVLAKAYTSLPVQLAASRIWLHEDTAAERMSDNFDLLISTPNRAIGLKEVGQLADVVAHLEVKQEAS
;
A
#
# COMPACT_ATOMS: atom_id res chain seq x y z
N MET A 1 1.44 15.60 17.09
CA MET A 1 0.72 15.17 18.31
C MET A 1 0.33 13.69 18.13
N ASN A 2 0.72 12.82 19.05
CA ASN A 2 0.81 11.36 18.85
C ASN A 2 -0.56 10.66 19.03
N THR A 3 -1.44 10.73 18.03
CA THR A 3 -2.84 10.21 18.06
C THR A 3 -2.96 8.69 18.27
N ARG A 4 -1.92 7.91 17.95
CA ARG A 4 -1.92 6.43 18.07
C ARG A 4 -1.94 5.92 19.51
N TYR A 5 -1.30 6.63 20.44
CA TYR A 5 -1.36 6.32 21.87
C TYR A 5 -2.76 6.52 22.44
N SER A 6 -3.52 7.46 21.87
CA SER A 6 -4.91 7.71 22.24
C SER A 6 -5.81 6.55 21.83
N ALA A 7 -5.72 6.09 20.58
CA ALA A 7 -6.59 5.04 20.05
C ALA A 7 -6.45 3.70 20.80
N ARG A 8 -5.23 3.26 21.12
CA ARG A 8 -5.01 2.04 21.92
C ARG A 8 -5.58 2.16 23.32
N THR A 9 -5.38 3.31 23.96
CA THR A 9 -5.92 3.58 25.29
C THR A 9 -7.45 3.55 25.27
N LEU A 10 -8.07 4.05 24.19
CA LEU A 10 -9.51 3.97 23.99
C LEU A 10 -9.98 2.53 23.84
N VAL A 11 -9.34 1.70 23.01
CA VAL A 11 -9.72 0.28 22.84
C VAL A 11 -9.66 -0.50 24.15
N HIS A 12 -8.66 -0.25 25.00
CA HIS A 12 -8.55 -0.89 26.32
C HIS A 12 -9.65 -0.47 27.30
N ARG A 13 -10.26 0.71 27.11
CA ARG A 13 -11.36 1.21 27.96
C ARG A 13 -12.73 0.68 27.55
N ILE A 14 -12.84 0.07 26.38
CA ILE A 14 -14.11 -0.50 25.91
C ILE A 14 -14.35 -1.86 26.61
N PRO A 15 -15.51 -2.07 27.24
CA PRO A 15 -15.88 -3.37 27.81
C PRO A 15 -15.89 -4.50 26.77
N GLU A 16 -15.51 -5.71 27.17
CA GLU A 16 -15.44 -6.87 26.26
C GLU A 16 -16.82 -7.26 25.71
N GLU A 17 -17.88 -6.99 26.47
CA GLU A 17 -19.27 -7.20 26.05
C GLU A 17 -19.61 -6.35 24.82
N VAL A 18 -19.15 -5.10 24.81
CA VAL A 18 -19.39 -4.15 23.71
C VAL A 18 -18.59 -4.55 22.47
N LYS A 19 -17.36 -5.03 22.65
CA LYS A 19 -16.51 -5.52 21.53
C LYS A 19 -17.14 -6.73 20.82
N LYS A 20 -17.82 -7.61 21.57
CA LYS A 20 -18.47 -8.80 21.02
C LYS A 20 -19.80 -8.49 20.33
N GLN A 21 -20.52 -7.47 20.79
CA GLN A 21 -21.83 -7.10 20.24
C GLN A 21 -21.72 -6.25 18.97
N ALA A 22 -20.68 -5.41 18.85
CA ALA A 22 -20.49 -4.53 17.70
C ALA A 22 -19.45 -5.10 16.71
N SER A 23 -19.93 -5.77 15.66
CA SER A 23 -19.07 -6.39 14.63
C SER A 23 -18.14 -5.39 13.95
N GLN A 24 -18.62 -4.19 13.61
CA GLN A 24 -17.80 -3.12 13.01
C GLN A 24 -16.69 -2.64 13.95
N LEU A 25 -16.96 -2.58 15.25
CA LEU A 25 -15.95 -2.22 16.25
C LEU A 25 -14.87 -3.30 16.35
N ALA A 26 -15.25 -4.57 16.32
CA ALA A 26 -14.30 -5.68 16.28
C ALA A 26 -13.39 -5.59 15.04
N THR A 27 -13.98 -5.32 13.86
CA THR A 27 -13.21 -5.09 12.62
C THR A 27 -12.25 -3.90 12.77
N LEU A 28 -12.69 -2.76 13.31
CA LEU A 28 -11.83 -1.59 13.52
C LEU A 28 -10.65 -1.90 14.44
N ILE A 29 -10.88 -2.64 15.52
CA ILE A 29 -9.81 -3.07 16.43
C ILE A 29 -8.80 -3.95 15.69
N GLN A 30 -9.27 -4.86 14.83
CA GLN A 30 -8.42 -5.71 14.03
C GLN A 30 -7.60 -4.91 13.00
N ILE A 31 -8.23 -3.95 12.30
CA ILE A 31 -7.57 -3.03 11.37
C ILE A 31 -6.46 -2.25 12.10
N MET A 32 -6.74 -1.74 13.31
CA MET A 32 -5.75 -1.01 14.11
C MET A 32 -4.52 -1.86 14.46
N GLU A 33 -4.71 -3.13 14.82
CA GLU A 33 -3.57 -4.00 15.12
C GLU A 33 -2.77 -4.36 13.85
N LEU A 34 -3.44 -4.61 12.72
CA LEU A 34 -2.74 -4.84 11.45
C LEU A 34 -1.98 -3.61 10.98
N MET A 35 -2.55 -2.41 11.11
CA MET A 35 -1.85 -1.15 10.82
C MET A 35 -0.59 -0.99 11.68
N ARG A 36 -0.64 -1.40 12.96
CA ARG A 36 0.53 -1.39 13.85
C ARG A 36 1.62 -2.34 13.36
N GLN A 37 1.24 -3.51 12.86
CA GLN A 37 2.20 -4.47 12.31
C GLN A 37 2.80 -3.97 11.00
N TRP A 38 1.98 -3.40 10.11
CA TRP A 38 2.42 -2.78 8.86
C TRP A 38 3.39 -1.62 9.12
N GLU A 39 3.10 -0.78 10.11
CA GLU A 39 3.99 0.30 10.55
C GLU A 39 5.37 -0.19 11.01
N ARG A 40 5.43 -1.38 11.58
CA ARG A 40 6.67 -2.04 12.01
C ARG A 40 7.32 -2.84 10.89
N GLN A 41 6.82 -2.72 9.66
CA GLN A 41 7.26 -3.46 8.48
C GLN A 41 7.09 -4.99 8.59
N THR A 42 6.27 -5.46 9.53
CA THR A 42 6.01 -6.89 9.77
C THR A 42 4.60 -7.31 9.37
N GLY A 43 3.76 -6.38 8.91
CA GLY A 43 2.33 -6.62 8.67
C GLY A 43 1.94 -6.63 7.18
N PRO A 44 1.01 -7.50 6.79
CA PRO A 44 0.50 -7.57 5.42
C PRO A 44 -0.53 -6.46 5.15
N LEU A 45 -0.13 -5.44 4.38
CA LEU A 45 -1.01 -4.35 3.93
C LEU A 45 -2.28 -4.87 3.21
N LYS A 46 -2.16 -5.99 2.49
CA LYS A 46 -3.27 -6.66 1.79
C LYS A 46 -4.43 -7.00 2.74
N ASP A 47 -4.14 -7.42 3.96
CA ASP A 47 -5.16 -7.85 4.92
C ASP A 47 -5.92 -6.63 5.49
N ILE A 48 -5.24 -5.49 5.61
CA ILE A 48 -5.87 -4.21 5.98
C ILE A 48 -6.91 -3.82 4.92
N TYR A 49 -6.53 -3.83 3.64
CA TYR A 49 -7.45 -3.51 2.55
C TYR A 49 -8.59 -4.52 2.42
N ALA A 50 -8.31 -5.81 2.63
CA ALA A 50 -9.35 -6.85 2.64
C ALA A 50 -10.43 -6.55 3.69
N LEU A 51 -10.03 -6.24 4.94
CA LEU A 51 -10.98 -5.90 5.99
C LEU A 51 -11.74 -4.60 5.70
N LEU A 52 -11.06 -3.58 5.17
CA LEU A 52 -11.70 -2.30 4.84
C LEU A 52 -12.77 -2.44 3.75
N HIS A 53 -12.56 -3.30 2.73
CA HIS A 53 -13.49 -3.49 1.62
C HIS A 53 -14.57 -4.54 1.88
N GLN A 54 -14.27 -5.59 2.64
CA GLN A 54 -15.25 -6.65 2.94
C GLN A 54 -16.26 -6.22 4.01
N SER A 55 -15.90 -5.24 4.84
CA SER A 55 -16.75 -4.76 5.91
C SER A 55 -17.79 -3.79 5.38
N ARG A 56 -19.05 -4.01 5.77
CA ARG A 56 -20.12 -3.02 5.58
C ARG A 56 -19.99 -1.98 6.68
N TRP A 57 -19.67 -0.75 6.32
CA TRP A 57 -19.58 0.37 7.23
C TRP A 57 -20.89 1.15 7.26
N ASP A 58 -21.38 1.43 8.45
CA ASP A 58 -22.56 2.26 8.61
C ASP A 58 -22.27 3.69 8.09
N SER A 59 -23.32 4.38 7.66
CA SER A 59 -23.27 5.75 7.12
C SER A 59 -22.35 6.72 7.89
N PRO A 60 -22.34 6.77 9.24
CA PRO A 60 -21.45 7.68 9.97
C PRO A 60 -19.96 7.26 9.95
N LEU A 61 -19.65 5.98 9.78
CA LEU A 61 -18.27 5.48 9.77
C LEU A 61 -17.67 5.49 8.36
N ALA A 62 -18.49 5.29 7.33
CA ALA A 62 -18.05 5.29 5.94
C ALA A 62 -17.10 6.45 5.55
N PRO A 63 -17.39 7.74 5.85
CA PRO A 63 -16.47 8.83 5.49
C PRO A 63 -15.14 8.76 6.25
N LEU A 64 -15.14 8.30 7.51
CA LEU A 64 -13.91 8.15 8.29
C LEU A 64 -13.04 7.01 7.77
N ILE A 65 -13.67 5.94 7.30
CA ILE A 65 -12.99 4.80 6.68
C ILE A 65 -12.37 5.20 5.34
N ALA A 66 -13.06 6.02 4.54
CA ALA A 66 -12.49 6.56 3.30
C ALA A 66 -11.23 7.39 3.57
N VAL A 67 -11.27 8.29 4.56
CA VAL A 67 -10.08 9.07 4.97
C VAL A 67 -8.94 8.17 5.45
N LEU A 68 -9.26 7.08 6.16
CA LEU A 68 -8.26 6.11 6.59
C LEU A 68 -7.62 5.40 5.39
N GLN A 69 -8.42 4.98 4.41
CA GLN A 69 -7.94 4.37 3.17
C GLN A 69 -7.01 5.32 2.42
N ASP A 70 -7.44 6.56 2.21
CA ASP A 70 -6.63 7.59 1.55
C ASP A 70 -5.29 7.79 2.26
N SER A 71 -5.30 7.92 3.60
CA SER A 71 -4.07 8.09 4.37
C SER A 71 -3.10 6.91 4.26
N ILE A 72 -3.61 5.68 4.13
CA ILE A 72 -2.78 4.49 3.92
C ILE A 72 -2.17 4.52 2.51
N GLN A 73 -2.98 4.87 1.51
CA GLN A 73 -2.55 4.98 0.11
C GLN A 73 -1.47 6.05 -0.07
N ASP A 74 -1.68 7.24 0.48
CA ASP A 74 -0.72 8.35 0.38
C ASP A 74 0.62 7.96 1.00
N ARG A 75 0.59 7.25 2.14
CA ARG A 75 1.82 6.77 2.77
C ARG A 75 2.52 5.69 1.95
N GLU A 76 1.80 4.78 1.31
CA GLU A 76 2.44 3.79 0.42
C GLU A 76 3.00 4.46 -0.84
N LEU A 77 2.31 5.46 -1.40
CA LEU A 77 2.84 6.28 -2.49
C LEU A 77 4.15 6.97 -2.10
N ASP A 78 4.21 7.58 -0.91
CA ASP A 78 5.44 8.17 -0.36
C ASP A 78 6.58 7.15 -0.22
N VAL A 79 6.26 5.93 0.19
CA VAL A 79 7.26 4.84 0.31
C VAL A 79 7.74 4.41 -1.07
N LEU A 80 6.83 4.24 -2.02
CA LEU A 80 7.16 3.88 -3.40
C LEU A 80 8.02 4.98 -4.06
N ALA A 81 7.72 6.25 -3.82
CA ALA A 81 8.44 7.38 -4.43
C ALA A 81 9.89 7.47 -3.94
N LYS A 82 10.12 7.05 -2.69
CA LYS A 82 11.47 6.98 -2.10
C LYS A 82 12.22 5.73 -2.53
N ALA A 83 11.52 4.63 -2.79
CA ALA A 83 12.12 3.34 -3.11
C ALA A 83 12.44 3.16 -4.61
N TYR A 84 11.68 3.83 -5.48
CA TYR A 84 11.76 3.63 -6.94
C TYR A 84 11.85 4.97 -7.66
N THR A 85 12.83 5.11 -8.56
CA THR A 85 12.93 6.25 -9.49
C THR A 85 11.90 6.15 -10.62
N SER A 86 11.54 4.93 -11.02
CA SER A 86 10.50 4.66 -12.01
C SER A 86 9.78 3.38 -11.62
N LEU A 87 8.46 3.35 -11.84
CA LEU A 87 7.59 2.26 -11.41
C LEU A 87 6.44 2.08 -12.42
N PRO A 88 6.17 0.85 -12.91
CA PRO A 88 5.00 0.61 -13.73
C PRO A 88 3.71 0.92 -12.96
N VAL A 89 2.79 1.64 -13.59
CA VAL A 89 1.49 2.02 -13.00
C VAL A 89 0.72 0.80 -12.50
N GLN A 90 0.76 -0.31 -13.23
CA GLN A 90 0.10 -1.57 -12.86
C GLN A 90 0.58 -2.07 -11.49
N LEU A 91 1.90 -2.02 -11.26
CA LEU A 91 2.50 -2.50 -10.04
C LEU A 91 2.16 -1.56 -8.86
N ALA A 92 2.23 -0.25 -9.09
CA ALA A 92 1.83 0.74 -8.10
C ALA A 92 0.35 0.63 -7.73
N ALA A 93 -0.53 0.54 -8.72
CA ALA A 93 -1.98 0.37 -8.56
C ALA A 93 -2.32 -0.89 -7.75
N SER A 94 -1.68 -2.02 -8.06
CA SER A 94 -1.85 -3.27 -7.31
C SER A 94 -1.39 -3.15 -5.85
N ARG A 95 -0.38 -2.31 -5.60
CA ARG A 95 0.21 -2.12 -4.27
C ARG A 95 -0.66 -1.25 -3.39
N ILE A 96 -1.21 -0.16 -3.93
CA ILE A 96 -2.03 0.82 -3.21
C ILE A 96 -3.54 0.54 -3.30
N TRP A 97 -3.93 -0.58 -3.95
CA TRP A 97 -5.32 -0.99 -4.11
C TRP A 97 -6.18 0.07 -4.82
N LEU A 98 -5.67 0.62 -5.91
CA LEU A 98 -6.40 1.57 -6.76
C LEU A 98 -6.57 1.01 -8.17
N HIS A 99 -7.56 1.57 -8.90
CA HIS A 99 -7.62 1.40 -10.34
C HIS A 99 -6.41 2.06 -11.00
N GLU A 100 -5.93 1.51 -12.12
CA GLU A 100 -4.73 2.00 -12.80
C GLU A 100 -4.84 3.48 -13.17
N ASP A 101 -6.00 3.92 -13.66
CA ASP A 101 -6.22 5.33 -14.02
C ASP A 101 -6.06 6.27 -12.82
N THR A 102 -6.67 5.92 -11.68
CA THR A 102 -6.58 6.72 -10.44
C THR A 102 -5.17 6.68 -9.84
N ALA A 103 -4.48 5.54 -9.96
CA ALA A 103 -3.10 5.41 -9.52
C ALA A 103 -2.17 6.29 -10.38
N ALA A 104 -2.36 6.30 -11.71
CA ALA A 104 -1.59 7.14 -12.61
C ALA A 104 -1.77 8.63 -12.30
N GLU A 105 -3.01 9.08 -12.05
CA GLU A 105 -3.29 10.46 -11.64
C GLU A 105 -2.60 10.84 -10.34
N ARG A 106 -2.60 9.97 -9.32
CA ARG A 106 -1.93 10.24 -8.04
C ARG A 106 -0.40 10.19 -8.12
N MET A 107 0.14 9.49 -9.11
CA MET A 107 1.58 9.32 -9.29
C MET A 107 2.22 10.33 -10.24
N SER A 108 1.43 11.01 -11.09
CA SER A 108 1.96 11.96 -12.09
C SER A 108 2.81 13.07 -11.49
N ASP A 109 2.52 13.42 -10.24
CA ASP A 109 3.20 14.50 -9.53
C ASP A 109 4.50 14.05 -8.85
N ASN A 110 4.70 12.74 -8.68
CA ASN A 110 5.76 12.17 -7.83
C ASN A 110 6.69 11.17 -8.54
N PHE A 111 6.33 10.69 -9.73
CA PHE A 111 7.10 9.67 -10.45
C PHE A 111 7.25 10.02 -11.94
N ASP A 112 8.41 9.69 -12.50
CA ASP A 112 8.51 9.45 -13.94
C ASP A 112 7.73 8.16 -14.25
N LEU A 113 6.46 8.34 -14.59
CA LEU A 113 5.55 7.25 -14.87
C LEU A 113 6.02 6.48 -16.10
N LEU A 114 6.41 5.22 -15.91
CA LEU A 114 6.52 4.25 -16.99
C LEU A 114 5.11 3.84 -17.38
N ILE A 115 4.47 4.67 -18.19
CA ILE A 115 3.18 4.37 -18.79
C ILE A 115 3.41 3.20 -19.76
N SER A 116 3.09 1.98 -19.32
CA SER A 116 2.87 0.86 -20.25
C SER A 116 1.64 1.20 -21.07
N THR A 117 1.84 1.93 -22.15
CA THR A 117 0.85 2.00 -23.22
C THR A 117 0.70 0.59 -23.79
N PRO A 118 -0.52 0.05 -23.96
CA PRO A 118 -0.73 -1.29 -24.51
C PRO A 118 -0.42 -1.38 -26.02
N ASN A 119 0.38 -0.45 -26.57
CA ASN A 119 0.59 -0.37 -28.02
C ASN A 119 1.95 0.20 -28.48
N ARG A 120 3.02 0.07 -27.68
CA ARG A 120 4.38 0.35 -28.18
C ARG A 120 5.33 -0.79 -27.84
N ALA A 121 5.68 -1.56 -28.87
CA ALA A 121 6.81 -2.48 -28.88
C ALA A 121 8.17 -1.74 -28.86
N ILE A 122 8.36 -0.83 -27.89
CA ILE A 122 9.58 -0.06 -27.67
C ILE A 122 9.79 -0.02 -26.14
N GLY A 123 10.76 -0.68 -25.53
CA GLY A 123 11.79 -1.56 -26.05
C GLY A 123 12.16 -2.61 -25.00
N LEU A 124 11.79 -3.86 -25.28
CA LEU A 124 12.37 -5.05 -24.62
C LEU A 124 13.88 -5.21 -24.92
N LYS A 125 14.43 -4.41 -25.85
CA LYS A 125 15.86 -4.36 -26.13
C LYS A 125 16.68 -3.69 -25.02
N GLU A 126 16.15 -2.69 -24.32
CA GLU A 126 16.92 -1.98 -23.28
C GLU A 126 16.93 -2.74 -21.95
N VAL A 127 15.84 -3.45 -21.62
CA VAL A 127 15.79 -4.35 -20.45
C VAL A 127 16.64 -5.61 -20.69
N GLY A 128 16.66 -6.14 -21.93
CA GLY A 128 17.58 -7.22 -22.31
C GLY A 128 19.05 -6.80 -22.20
N GLN A 129 19.38 -5.57 -22.58
CA GLN A 129 20.74 -5.02 -22.47
C GLN A 129 21.17 -4.80 -21.01
N LEU A 130 20.27 -4.41 -20.12
CA LEU A 130 20.56 -4.32 -18.67
C LEU A 130 20.74 -5.69 -18.03
N ALA A 131 19.93 -6.70 -18.42
CA ALA A 131 20.11 -8.07 -17.96
C ALA A 131 21.44 -8.69 -18.44
N ASP A 132 21.83 -8.42 -19.70
CA ASP A 132 23.13 -8.86 -20.24
C ASP A 132 24.32 -8.17 -19.54
N VAL A 133 24.19 -6.89 -19.17
CA VAL A 133 25.24 -6.16 -18.43
C VAL A 133 25.38 -6.66 -16.99
N VAL A 134 24.27 -6.97 -16.31
CA VAL A 134 24.30 -7.57 -14.96
C VAL A 134 24.90 -8.98 -15.00
N ALA A 135 24.50 -9.81 -15.97
CA ALA A 135 25.08 -11.14 -16.15
C ALA A 135 26.58 -11.10 -16.47
N HIS A 136 27.06 -10.14 -17.26
CA HIS A 136 28.49 -9.96 -17.52
C HIS A 136 29.30 -9.47 -16.32
N LEU A 137 28.66 -8.77 -15.37
CA LEU A 137 29.31 -8.28 -14.16
C LEU A 137 29.39 -9.37 -13.07
N GLU A 138 28.37 -10.22 -12.95
CA GLU A 138 28.38 -11.33 -12.00
C GLU A 138 29.43 -12.40 -12.37
N VAL A 139 29.56 -12.75 -13.66
CA VAL A 139 30.57 -13.72 -14.12
C VAL A 139 32.01 -13.24 -13.89
N LYS A 140 32.26 -11.93 -13.88
CA LYS A 140 33.59 -11.36 -13.59
C LYS A 140 33.95 -11.37 -12.11
N GLN A 141 32.97 -11.40 -11.20
CA GLN A 141 33.25 -11.47 -9.76
C GLN A 141 33.53 -12.89 -9.28
N GLU A 142 33.06 -13.92 -9.99
CA GLU A 142 33.37 -15.32 -9.67
C GLU A 142 34.72 -15.81 -10.23
N ALA A 143 35.38 -15.00 -11.06
CA ALA A 143 36.65 -15.34 -11.73
C ALA A 143 37.88 -14.57 -11.22
N SER A 144 37.82 -13.96 -10.02
CA SER A 144 38.96 -13.34 -9.32
C SER A 144 39.18 -13.92 -7.93
#